data_AF-G1Q9E4-F1
#
_entry.id   AF-G1Q9E4-F1
#
_cell.length_a   1.000
_cell.length_b   1.000
_cell.length_c   1.000
_cell.angle_alpha   90.00
_cell.angle_beta   90.00
_cell.angle_gamma   90.00
#
_symmetry.space_group_name_H-M   'P 1'
#
loop_
_entity.id
_entity.type
_entity.pdbx_description
1 polymer ?
#
loop_
_entity_poly.entity_id
_entity_poly.type
_entity_poly.pdbx_seq_one_letter_code
_entity_poly.pdbx_strand_id
1 'polypeptide(L)'
;YLSVSYHFDQDDVALKNFAKYFLHQSHEERECAEKLMKLQNQDFKKPKGDNLENGLNAMEYTLLLEKSMHQSLLKLHKLATGKSDPHLCDFIETHYLNKPVKYIKELDNQRQKKKKKNWTPRQSPSGAPEIAMAEH
;
A
#
# COMPACT_ATOMS: atom_id res chain seq x y z
N TYR A 1 -2.73 -4.47 -28.29
CA TYR A 1 -1.39 -4.29 -28.86
C TYR A 1 -0.85 -5.55 -29.54
N LEU A 2 -0.85 -6.71 -28.88
CA LEU A 2 -0.34 -7.95 -29.49
C LEU A 2 -0.97 -8.29 -30.86
N SER A 3 -2.31 -8.28 -30.96
CA SER A 3 -3.00 -8.55 -32.23
C SER A 3 -2.63 -7.57 -33.35
N VAL A 4 -2.45 -6.29 -33.00
CA VAL A 4 -2.04 -5.23 -33.92
C VAL A 4 -0.60 -5.45 -34.41
N SER A 5 0.30 -5.90 -33.51
CA SER A 5 1.65 -6.30 -33.90
C SER A 5 1.63 -7.41 -34.94
N TYR A 6 0.85 -8.47 -34.73
CA TYR A 6 0.77 -9.59 -35.65
C TYR A 6 0.17 -9.21 -37.00
N HIS A 7 -0.79 -8.27 -37.03
CA HIS A 7 -1.31 -7.74 -38.30
C HIS A 7 -0.24 -7.02 -39.12
N PHE A 8 0.58 -6.18 -38.48
CA PHE A 8 1.66 -5.46 -39.17
C PHE A 8 2.86 -6.33 -39.54
N ASP A 9 2.95 -7.54 -38.99
CA ASP A 9 4.00 -8.53 -39.29
C ASP A 9 3.61 -9.50 -40.42
N GLN A 10 2.37 -9.42 -40.92
CA GLN A 10 1.93 -10.23 -42.06
C GLN A 10 2.70 -9.83 -43.33
N ASP A 11 3.02 -10.81 -44.17
CA ASP A 11 3.85 -10.61 -45.37
C ASP A 11 3.23 -9.64 -46.39
N ASP A 12 1.91 -9.45 -46.37
CA ASP A 12 1.14 -8.54 -47.22
C ASP A 12 1.13 -7.08 -46.71
N VAL A 13 1.30 -6.87 -45.40
CA VAL A 13 1.39 -5.53 -44.78
C VAL A 13 2.86 -5.09 -44.60
N ALA A 14 3.73 -6.00 -44.17
CA ALA A 14 5.20 -5.88 -44.08
C ALA A 14 5.76 -4.65 -43.31
N LEU A 15 4.99 -4.06 -42.39
CA LEU A 15 5.40 -2.91 -41.59
C LEU A 15 6.13 -3.34 -40.30
N LYS A 16 7.30 -3.97 -40.47
CA LYS A 16 8.08 -4.59 -39.38
C LYS A 16 8.43 -3.64 -38.22
N ASN A 17 8.59 -2.35 -38.47
CA ASN A 17 8.85 -1.36 -37.42
C ASN A 17 7.62 -1.11 -36.54
N PHE A 18 6.42 -1.08 -37.13
CA PHE A 18 5.17 -0.96 -36.39
C PHE A 18 4.87 -2.25 -35.62
N ALA A 19 5.11 -3.41 -36.22
CA ALA A 19 5.01 -4.70 -35.54
C ALA A 19 5.88 -4.71 -34.27
N LYS A 20 7.18 -4.38 -34.39
CA LYS A 20 8.10 -4.28 -33.25
C LYS A 20 7.63 -3.29 -32.18
N TYR A 21 7.14 -2.13 -32.57
CA TYR A 21 6.62 -1.13 -31.63
C TYR A 21 5.44 -1.67 -30.81
N PHE A 22 4.43 -2.24 -31.48
CA PHE A 22 3.25 -2.75 -30.80
C PHE A 22 3.53 -4.03 -29.99
N LEU A 23 4.49 -4.85 -30.41
CA LEU A 23 4.96 -5.98 -29.61
C LEU A 23 5.60 -5.51 -28.31
N HIS A 24 6.50 -4.52 -28.38
CA HIS A 24 7.12 -3.93 -27.21
C HIS A 24 6.07 -3.35 -26.25
N GLN A 25 5.09 -2.59 -26.75
CA GLN A 25 4.01 -2.07 -25.92
C GLN A 25 3.15 -3.18 -25.30
N SER A 26 2.92 -4.28 -26.01
CA SER A 26 2.23 -5.43 -25.42
C SER A 26 2.98 -6.05 -24.25
N HIS A 27 4.31 -6.06 -24.28
CA HIS A 27 5.12 -6.57 -23.17
C HIS A 27 5.08 -5.62 -21.98
N GLU A 28 5.21 -4.31 -22.21
CA GLU A 28 5.10 -3.28 -21.16
C GLU A 28 3.74 -3.33 -20.44
N GLU A 29 2.63 -3.46 -21.19
CA GLU A 29 1.29 -3.60 -20.59
C GLU A 29 1.15 -4.91 -19.80
N ARG A 30 1.70 -6.02 -20.30
CA ARG A 30 1.67 -7.30 -19.59
C ARG A 30 2.43 -7.23 -18.28
N GLU A 31 3.63 -6.65 -18.28
CA GLU A 31 4.39 -6.44 -17.05
C GLU A 31 3.65 -5.55 -16.05
N CYS A 32 2.98 -4.50 -16.55
CA CYS A 32 2.15 -3.64 -15.71
C CYS A 32 1.01 -4.44 -15.05
N ALA A 33 0.28 -5.24 -15.83
CA ALA A 33 -0.79 -6.10 -15.32
C ALA A 33 -0.26 -7.12 -14.29
N GLU A 34 0.88 -7.76 -14.56
CA GLU A 34 1.51 -8.70 -13.61
C GLU A 34 1.93 -8.01 -12.29
N LYS A 35 2.47 -6.79 -12.37
CA LYS A 35 2.81 -5.98 -11.19
C LYS A 35 1.55 -5.63 -10.39
N LEU A 36 0.44 -5.29 -11.05
CA LEU A 36 -0.85 -5.00 -10.42
C LEU A 36 -1.47 -6.25 -9.77
N MET A 37 -1.44 -7.39 -10.44
CA MET A 37 -1.94 -8.66 -9.90
C MET A 37 -1.12 -9.12 -8.68
N LYS A 38 0.21 -8.93 -8.70
CA LYS A 38 1.07 -9.20 -7.54
C LYS A 38 0.73 -8.29 -6.36
N LEU A 39 0.47 -7.01 -6.61
CA LEU A 39 0.01 -6.05 -5.58
C LEU A 39 -1.31 -6.52 -4.96
N GLN A 40 -2.30 -6.86 -5.79
CA GLN A 40 -3.57 -7.41 -5.32
C GLN A 40 -3.36 -8.70 -4.52
N ASN A 41 -2.50 -9.62 -4.96
CA ASN A 41 -2.30 -10.89 -4.27
C ASN A 41 -1.43 -10.79 -3.00
N GLN A 42 -0.61 -9.75 -2.84
CA GLN A 42 0.19 -9.53 -1.63
C GLN A 42 -0.63 -8.92 -0.48
N ASP A 43 -1.71 -8.20 -0.78
CA ASP A 43 -2.47 -7.44 0.23
C ASP A 43 -3.76 -8.10 0.73
N PHE A 44 -4.14 -9.27 0.21
CA PHE A 44 -5.39 -9.93 0.62
C PHE A 44 -5.18 -11.32 1.19
N LYS A 45 -4.50 -11.42 2.34
CA LYS A 45 -4.97 -12.37 3.35
C LYS A 45 -6.10 -11.68 4.11
N LYS A 46 -7.35 -12.05 3.80
CA LYS A 46 -8.49 -11.70 4.65
C LYS A 46 -8.11 -11.99 6.11
N PRO A 47 -8.31 -11.05 7.05
CA PRO A 47 -8.11 -11.35 8.44
C PRO A 47 -9.06 -12.50 8.78
N LYS A 48 -8.53 -13.54 9.44
CA LYS A 48 -9.41 -14.55 10.07
C LYS A 48 -10.35 -13.79 11.01
N GLY A 49 -11.61 -14.23 11.13
CA GLY A 49 -12.67 -13.50 11.86
C GLY A 49 -12.21 -12.99 13.24
N ASP A 50 -11.40 -13.78 13.94
CA ASP A 50 -10.83 -13.50 15.26
C ASP A 50 -9.92 -12.24 15.30
N ASN A 51 -9.30 -11.86 14.17
CA ASN A 51 -8.45 -10.66 14.09
C ASN A 51 -9.25 -9.35 14.06
N LEU A 52 -10.57 -9.37 13.87
CA LEU A 52 -11.43 -8.18 13.93
C LEU A 52 -12.20 -8.05 15.24
N GLU A 53 -12.03 -9.01 16.16
CA GLU A 53 -12.81 -9.13 17.39
C GLU A 53 -12.55 -7.99 18.40
N ASN A 54 -11.40 -7.31 18.28
CA ASN A 54 -11.10 -6.12 19.07
C ASN A 54 -10.89 -4.88 18.18
N GLY A 55 -11.35 -3.72 18.66
CA GLY A 55 -11.31 -2.46 17.91
C GLY A 55 -9.90 -1.93 17.61
N LEU A 56 -8.85 -2.37 18.33
CA LEU A 56 -7.47 -2.02 18.04
C LEU A 56 -6.93 -2.81 16.83
N ASN A 57 -7.20 -4.11 16.77
CA ASN A 57 -6.81 -4.96 15.65
C ASN A 57 -7.57 -4.58 14.38
N ALA A 58 -8.86 -4.22 14.50
CA ALA A 58 -9.63 -3.69 13.37
C ALA A 58 -9.02 -2.38 12.83
N MET A 59 -8.63 -1.45 13.70
CA MET A 59 -7.94 -0.22 13.31
C MET A 59 -6.56 -0.49 12.67
N GLU A 60 -5.79 -1.45 13.20
CA GLU A 60 -4.49 -1.82 12.64
C GLU A 60 -4.61 -2.48 11.27
N TYR A 61 -5.64 -3.32 11.08
CA TYR A 61 -5.98 -3.90 9.78
C TYR A 61 -6.40 -2.84 8.77
N THR A 62 -7.32 -1.93 9.14
CA THR A 62 -7.72 -0.82 8.26
C THR A 62 -6.52 0.07 7.91
N LEU A 63 -5.64 0.35 8.86
CA LEU A 63 -4.43 1.13 8.62
C LEU A 63 -3.49 0.45 7.62
N LEU A 64 -3.34 -0.87 7.71
CA LEU A 64 -2.54 -1.65 6.77
C LEU A 64 -3.15 -1.61 5.37
N LEU A 65 -4.46 -1.79 5.26
CA LEU A 65 -5.21 -1.72 4.00
C LEU A 65 -5.05 -0.36 3.32
N GLU A 66 -5.22 0.73 4.07
CA GLU A 66 -5.10 2.09 3.54
C GLU A 66 -3.68 2.41 3.08
N LYS A 67 -2.66 1.96 3.81
CA LYS A 67 -1.25 2.11 3.41
C LYS A 67 -0.94 1.35 2.12
N SER A 68 -1.43 0.12 2.01
CA SER A 68 -1.31 -0.70 0.81
C SER A 68 -1.96 -0.04 -0.40
N MET A 69 -3.21 0.40 -0.26
CA MET A 69 -3.96 1.06 -1.33
C MET A 69 -3.24 2.34 -1.77
N HIS A 70 -2.74 3.13 -0.82
CA HIS A 70 -1.94 4.31 -1.12
C HIS A 70 -0.64 3.98 -1.87
N GLN A 71 0.09 2.93 -1.47
CA GLN A 71 1.29 2.48 -2.20
C GLN A 71 0.97 2.00 -3.62
N SER A 72 -0.15 1.30 -3.81
CA SER A 72 -0.60 0.86 -5.13
C SER A 72 -0.92 2.05 -6.03
N LEU A 73 -1.61 3.06 -5.49
CA LEU A 73 -1.91 4.31 -6.21
C LEU A 73 -0.64 5.09 -6.60
N LEU A 74 0.36 5.16 -5.71
CA LEU A 74 1.65 5.79 -6.03
C LEU A 74 2.40 5.04 -7.14
N LYS A 75 2.36 3.70 -7.14
CA LYS A 75 2.96 2.90 -8.22
C LYS A 75 2.23 3.12 -9.55
N LEU A 76 0.90 3.18 -9.54
CA LEU A 76 0.11 3.48 -10.73
C LEU A 76 0.41 4.88 -11.27
N HIS A 77 0.48 5.88 -10.38
CA HIS A 77 0.87 7.25 -10.75
C HIS A 77 2.26 7.31 -11.39
N LYS A 78 3.25 6.61 -10.81
CA LYS A 78 4.60 6.50 -11.38
C LYS A 78 4.58 5.85 -12.77
N LEU A 79 3.72 4.85 -12.99
CA LEU A 79 3.58 4.20 -14.29
C LEU A 79 2.95 5.13 -15.32
N ALA A 80 1.89 5.86 -14.95
CA ALA A 80 1.28 6.89 -15.80
C ALA A 80 2.29 7.98 -16.17
N THR A 81 3.11 8.41 -15.21
CA THR A 81 4.21 9.36 -15.43
C THR A 81 5.22 8.81 -16.43
N GLY A 82 5.66 7.56 -16.27
CA GLY A 82 6.61 6.90 -17.18
C GLY A 82 6.08 6.73 -18.61
N LYS A 83 4.75 6.58 -18.76
CA LYS A 83 4.08 6.53 -20.07
C LYS A 83 3.70 7.90 -20.64
N SER A 84 4.07 8.98 -19.96
CA SER A 84 3.72 10.35 -20.34
C SER A 84 2.21 10.55 -20.53
N ASP A 85 1.40 9.98 -19.62
CA ASP A 85 -0.05 10.17 -19.58
C ASP A 85 -0.42 11.21 -18.49
N PRO A 86 -0.46 12.52 -18.83
CA PRO A 86 -0.72 13.57 -17.85
C PRO A 86 -2.16 13.54 -17.31
N HIS A 87 -3.12 13.06 -18.10
CA HIS A 87 -4.52 13.00 -17.69
C HIS A 87 -4.73 11.95 -16.60
N LEU A 88 -4.12 10.77 -16.76
CA LEU A 88 -4.16 9.74 -15.73
C LEU A 88 -3.40 10.15 -14.46
N CYS A 89 -2.28 10.88 -14.60
CA CYS A 89 -1.56 11.43 -13.44
C CYS A 89 -2.45 12.39 -12.63
N ASP A 90 -3.05 13.37 -13.30
CA ASP A 90 -3.94 14.37 -12.67
C ASP A 90 -5.16 13.72 -12.01
N PHE A 91 -5.77 12.74 -12.68
CA PHE A 91 -6.90 12.00 -12.13
C PHE A 91 -6.54 11.27 -10.82
N ILE A 92 -5.37 10.61 -10.76
CA ILE A 92 -4.91 9.89 -9.57
C ILE A 92 -4.57 10.86 -8.43
N GLU A 93 -3.86 11.96 -8.74
CA GLU A 93 -3.49 12.99 -7.76
C GLU A 93 -4.71 13.65 -7.13
N THR A 94 -5.64 14.11 -7.98
CA THR A 94 -6.81 14.87 -7.56
C THR A 94 -7.78 14.01 -6.74
N HIS A 95 -8.07 12.78 -7.19
CA HIS A 95 -9.17 12.00 -6.61
C HIS A 95 -8.74 11.00 -5.53
N TYR A 96 -7.49 10.52 -5.58
CA TYR A 96 -7.09 9.31 -4.83
C TYR A 96 -5.85 9.47 -3.95
N LEU A 97 -4.88 10.33 -4.26
CA LEU A 97 -3.66 10.43 -3.42
C LEU A 97 -3.86 11.26 -2.14
N ASN A 98 -4.77 12.24 -2.16
CA ASN A 98 -4.97 13.15 -1.03
C ASN A 98 -5.84 12.59 0.11
N LYS A 99 -6.76 11.66 -0.19
CA LYS A 99 -7.73 11.12 0.79
C LYS A 99 -7.10 10.12 1.79
N PRO A 100 -6.29 9.13 1.34
CA PRO A 100 -5.71 8.13 2.24
C PRO A 100 -4.74 8.74 3.24
N VAL A 101 -3.96 9.77 2.86
CA VAL A 101 -2.98 10.41 3.76
C VAL A 101 -3.63 11.02 4.99
N LYS A 102 -4.78 11.69 4.82
CA LYS A 102 -5.54 12.29 5.93
C LYS A 102 -6.13 11.22 6.83
N TYR A 103 -6.70 10.17 6.23
CA TYR A 103 -7.35 9.08 6.96
C TYR A 103 -6.35 8.20 7.72
N ILE A 104 -5.20 7.86 7.11
CA ILE A 104 -4.08 7.14 7.74
C ILE A 104 -3.57 7.90 8.98
N LYS A 105 -3.39 9.23 8.87
CA LYS A 105 -2.95 10.06 10.01
C LYS A 105 -3.96 10.04 11.15
N GLU A 106 -5.26 10.19 10.84
CA GLU A 106 -6.30 10.17 11.86
C GLU A 106 -6.39 8.79 12.54
N LEU A 107 -6.37 7.70 11.77
CA LEU A 107 -6.38 6.34 12.32
C LEU A 107 -5.16 6.06 13.21
N ASP A 108 -3.97 6.48 12.80
CA ASP A 108 -2.77 6.28 13.63
C ASP A 108 -2.85 7.08 14.94
N ASN A 109 -3.36 8.32 14.90
CA ASN A 109 -3.60 9.11 16.10
C ASN A 109 -4.59 8.42 17.06
N GLN A 110 -5.69 7.87 16.55
CA GLN A 110 -6.68 7.15 17.35
C GLN A 110 -6.09 5.86 17.96
N ARG A 111 -5.28 5.12 17.18
CA ARG A 111 -4.55 3.93 17.65
C ARG A 111 -3.61 4.27 18.82
N GLN A 112 -2.83 5.34 18.71
CA GLN A 112 -1.91 5.79 19.77
C GLN A 112 -2.66 6.19 21.05
N LYS A 113 -3.79 6.90 20.92
CA LYS A 113 -4.64 7.27 22.07
C LYS A 113 -5.17 6.03 22.80
N LYS A 114 -5.67 5.03 22.06
CA LYS A 114 -6.15 3.77 22.65
C LYS A 114 -5.02 2.95 23.28
N LYS A 115 -3.83 2.88 22.68
CA LYS A 115 -2.66 2.24 23.30
C LYS A 115 -2.27 2.89 24.63
N LYS A 116 -2.26 4.22 24.71
CA LYS A 116 -1.97 4.96 25.95
C LYS A 116 -3.02 4.74 27.03
N LYS A 117 -4.32 4.69 26.67
CA LYS A 117 -5.39 4.39 27.63
C LYS A 117 -5.33 2.98 28.21
N ASN A 118 -4.83 2.01 27.44
CA ASN A 118 -4.68 0.63 27.86
C ASN A 118 -3.32 0.35 28.54
N TRP A 119 -2.47 1.36 28.70
CA TRP A 119 -1.15 1.22 29.33
C TRP A 119 -1.29 1.28 30.85
N THR A 120 -0.97 0.18 31.54
CA THR A 120 -0.74 0.15 32.98
C THR A 120 0.77 0.29 33.24
N PRO A 121 1.21 1.25 34.08
CA PRO A 121 2.60 1.29 34.51
C PRO A 121 2.92 0.00 35.27
N ARG A 122 3.98 -0.70 34.87
CA ARG A 122 4.53 -1.82 35.64
C ARG A 122 4.95 -1.25 37.01
N GLN A 123 4.24 -1.62 38.07
CA GLN A 123 4.65 -1.29 39.43
C GLN A 123 6.02 -1.93 39.69
N SER A 124 7.02 -1.11 40.00
CA SER A 124 8.29 -1.58 40.56
C SER A 124 8.00 -2.22 41.93
N PRO A 125 8.64 -3.35 42.30
CA PRO A 125 8.47 -3.91 43.62
C PRO A 125 9.04 -2.93 44.65
N SER A 126 8.15 -2.30 45.41
CA SER A 126 8.49 -1.59 46.64
C SER A 126 9.01 -2.62 47.64
N GLY A 127 10.33 -2.62 47.85
CA GLY A 127 10.99 -3.51 48.80
C GLY A 127 12.40 -3.04 49.12
N ALA A 128 12.52 -1.85 49.71
CA ALA A 128 13.71 -1.48 50.49
C ALA A 128 13.22 -0.90 51.83
N PRO A 129 13.45 -1.57 52.96
CA PRO A 129 13.29 -0.94 54.26
C PRO A 129 14.50 -0.05 54.53
N GLU A 130 14.25 1.25 54.60
CA GLU A 130 15.11 2.22 55.28
C GLU A 130 14.96 1.96 56.79
N ILE A 131 15.96 1.34 57.42
CA ILE A 131 16.09 1.33 58.89
C ILE A 131 17.36 2.10 59.25
N ALA A 132 17.13 3.06 60.13
CA ALA A 132 18.03 4.09 60.61
C ALA A 132 19.34 3.57 61.23
N MET A 133 20.37 4.40 61.11
CA MET A 133 21.55 4.40 61.98
C MET A 133 21.15 4.53 63.45
N ALA A 134 21.78 3.75 64.32
CA ALA A 134 21.95 4.08 65.73
C ALA A 134 23.33 3.58 66.20
N GLU A 135 24.09 4.52 66.77
CA GLU A 135 25.40 4.40 67.36
C GLU A 135 25.38 3.49 68.61
N HIS A 136 26.35 2.57 68.75
CA HIS A 136 27.33 2.55 69.85
C HIS A 136 28.41 1.47 69.65
#